data_AF-A0A382VJ06-F1
#
_entry.id   AF-A0A382VJ06-F1
#
_cell.length_a   1.000
_cell.length_b   1.000
_cell.length_c   1.000
_cell.angle_alpha   90.00
_cell.angle_beta   90.00
_cell.angle_gamma   90.00
#
_symmetry.space_group_name_H-M   'P 1'
#
loop_
_entity.id
_entity.type
_entity.pdbx_description
1 polymer ?
#
loop_
_entity_poly.entity_id
_entity_poly.type
_entity_poly.pdbx_seq_one_letter_code
_entity_poly.pdbx_strand_id
1 'polypeptide(L)'
;VNTKDIDNKIPIYQLKSKEKVLDYYHNWTKKGEYNKDMVVWNYEAPKNTAFLFNKHAMDKKINIIDAGCGTGLVGKELKKYGFNNLTGVDFSQ
;
A
#
# COMPACT_ATOMS: atom_id res chain seq x y z
N VAL A 1 -15.32 19.82 -0.58
CA VAL A 1 -13.97 20.34 -0.25
C VAL A 1 -12.99 19.23 -0.58
N ASN A 2 -12.06 19.45 -1.52
CA ASN A 2 -11.07 18.44 -1.84
C ASN A 2 -10.09 18.37 -0.66
N THR A 3 -10.23 17.36 0.20
CA THR A 3 -9.45 17.21 1.43
C THR A 3 -8.08 16.59 1.18
N LYS A 4 -7.78 16.22 -0.07
CA LYS A 4 -6.51 15.61 -0.46
C LYS A 4 -5.60 16.71 -1.00
N ASP A 5 -4.85 17.36 -0.12
CA ASP A 5 -3.75 18.26 -0.55
C ASP A 5 -2.60 17.41 -1.09
N ILE A 6 -2.69 17.05 -2.37
CA ILE A 6 -1.67 16.33 -3.11
C ILE A 6 -0.81 17.26 -3.97
N ASP A 7 -1.24 18.51 -4.18
CA ASP A 7 -0.60 19.48 -5.07
C ASP A 7 0.77 19.92 -4.52
N ASN A 8 0.96 19.84 -3.20
CA ASN A 8 2.22 20.13 -2.53
C ASN A 8 3.19 18.93 -2.48
N LYS A 9 2.84 17.77 -3.04
CA LYS A 9 3.69 16.56 -3.04
C LYS A 9 4.48 16.41 -4.32
N ILE A 10 5.76 16.05 -4.19
CA ILE A 10 6.61 15.72 -5.33
C ILE A 10 6.10 14.44 -6.00
N PRO A 11 5.87 14.43 -7.33
CA PRO A 11 5.47 13.21 -8.02
C PRO A 11 6.60 12.17 -7.95
N ILE A 12 6.39 11.11 -7.16
CA ILE A 12 7.40 10.07 -6.85
C ILE A 12 8.04 9.44 -8.10
N TYR A 13 7.32 9.32 -9.20
CA TYR A 13 7.83 8.77 -10.47
C TYR A 13 8.88 9.65 -11.16
N GLN A 14 9.02 10.91 -10.72
CA GLN A 14 10.05 11.83 -11.22
C GLN A 14 11.39 11.69 -10.46
N LEU A 15 11.41 10.97 -9.34
CA LEU A 15 12.62 10.70 -8.57
C LEU A 15 13.47 9.65 -9.30
N LYS A 16 14.72 10.00 -9.63
CA LYS A 16 15.60 9.17 -10.49
C LYS A 16 16.65 8.34 -9.75
N SER A 17 16.71 8.41 -8.41
CA SER A 17 17.66 7.62 -7.63
C SER A 17 16.99 6.94 -6.44
N LYS A 18 17.53 5.77 -6.07
CA LYS A 18 17.05 4.98 -4.94
C LYS A 18 17.07 5.80 -3.65
N GLU A 19 18.13 6.55 -3.42
CA GLU A 19 18.34 7.38 -2.23
C GLU A 19 17.25 8.45 -2.11
N LYS A 20 16.92 9.14 -3.23
CA LYS A 20 15.86 10.16 -3.24
C LYS A 20 14.49 9.58 -2.97
N VAL A 21 14.20 8.38 -3.50
CA VAL A 21 12.94 7.69 -3.23
C VAL A 21 12.86 7.31 -1.74
N LEU A 22 13.95 6.78 -1.17
CA LEU A 22 14.02 6.43 0.24
C LEU A 22 13.85 7.67 1.14
N ASP A 23 14.55 8.76 0.87
CA ASP A 23 14.44 10.00 1.63
C ASP A 23 13.03 10.58 1.56
N TYR A 24 12.38 10.51 0.40
CA TYR A 24 10.99 10.92 0.24
C TYR A 24 10.06 10.13 1.18
N TYR A 25 10.13 8.80 1.14
CA TYR A 25 9.30 7.95 2.01
C TYR A 25 9.65 8.12 3.49
N HIS A 26 10.93 8.27 3.84
CA HIS A 26 11.35 8.51 5.21
C HIS A 26 10.74 9.82 5.72
N ASN A 27 10.82 10.90 4.94
CA ASN A 27 10.23 12.18 5.33
C ASN A 27 8.71 12.13 5.42
N TRP A 28 8.04 11.43 4.51
CA TRP A 28 6.58 11.32 4.52
C TRP A 28 6.05 10.41 5.64
N THR A 29 6.83 9.44 6.10
CA THR A 29 6.44 8.58 7.24
C THR A 29 6.75 9.22 8.59
N LYS A 30 7.57 10.28 8.65
CA LYS A 30 7.81 11.04 9.89
C LYS A 30 6.49 11.46 10.52
N LYS A 31 6.41 11.34 11.85
CA LYS A 31 5.22 11.67 12.67
C LYS A 31 3.93 10.94 12.26
N GLY A 32 4.04 9.85 11.49
CA GLY A 32 2.90 9.05 11.03
C GLY A 32 2.03 9.75 9.97
N GLU A 33 2.55 10.77 9.29
CA GLU A 33 1.82 11.56 8.28
C GLU A 33 1.30 10.68 7.14
N TYR A 34 2.12 9.75 6.64
CA TYR A 34 1.69 8.73 5.69
C TYR A 34 0.38 8.03 6.08
N ASN A 35 0.28 7.51 7.30
CA ASN A 35 -0.90 6.77 7.75
C ASN A 35 -2.13 7.69 7.87
N LYS A 36 -1.93 8.94 8.32
CA LYS A 36 -3.01 9.94 8.41
C LYS A 36 -3.52 10.30 7.02
N ASP A 37 -2.62 10.52 6.08
CA ASP A 37 -2.97 10.82 4.69
C ASP A 37 -3.77 9.67 4.07
N MET A 38 -3.39 8.41 4.31
CA MET A 38 -4.17 7.27 3.82
C MET A 38 -5.61 7.25 4.34
N VAL A 39 -5.84 7.69 5.58
CA VAL A 39 -7.19 7.83 6.14
C VAL A 39 -7.93 9.00 5.48
N VAL A 40 -7.32 10.18 5.42
CA VAL A 40 -7.92 11.39 4.82
C VAL A 40 -8.23 11.18 3.34
N TRP A 41 -7.36 10.44 2.64
CA TRP A 41 -7.50 10.14 1.23
C TRP A 41 -8.49 9.02 0.96
N ASN A 42 -9.12 8.46 1.99
CA ASN A 42 -10.00 7.29 1.88
C ASN A 42 -9.34 6.22 1.01
N TYR A 43 -8.17 5.74 1.46
CA TYR A 43 -7.35 4.81 0.70
C TYR A 43 -8.06 3.45 0.54
N GLU A 44 -8.86 3.34 -0.52
CA GLU A 44 -9.70 2.18 -0.82
C GLU A 44 -8.96 1.08 -1.58
N ALA A 45 -7.78 1.37 -2.10
CA ALA A 45 -7.02 0.43 -2.94
C ALA A 45 -6.83 -0.95 -2.27
N PRO A 46 -6.46 -1.07 -0.97
CA PRO A 46 -6.33 -2.39 -0.33
C PRO A 46 -7.63 -3.20 -0.33
N LYS A 47 -8.76 -2.55 -0.04
CA LYS A 47 -10.08 -3.19 -0.02
C LYS A 47 -10.50 -3.61 -1.42
N ASN A 48 -10.34 -2.73 -2.40
CA ASN A 48 -10.70 -2.99 -3.80
C ASN A 48 -9.85 -4.12 -4.40
N THR A 49 -8.54 -4.12 -4.13
CA THR A 49 -7.63 -5.21 -4.53
C THR A 49 -8.09 -6.54 -3.94
N ALA A 50 -8.32 -6.60 -2.62
CA ALA A 50 -8.73 -7.84 -1.98
C ALA A 50 -10.11 -8.32 -2.45
N PHE A 51 -11.06 -7.41 -2.67
CA PHE A 51 -12.38 -7.73 -3.22
C PHE A 51 -12.30 -8.30 -4.63
N LEU A 52 -11.60 -7.61 -5.55
CA LEU A 52 -11.43 -8.06 -6.93
C LEU A 52 -10.67 -9.38 -6.99
N PHE A 53 -9.60 -9.51 -6.20
CA PHE A 53 -8.85 -10.76 -6.11
C PHE A 53 -9.75 -11.89 -5.61
N ASN A 54 -10.50 -11.69 -4.52
CA ASN A 54 -11.43 -12.69 -3.98
C ASN A 54 -12.51 -13.12 -4.99
N LYS A 55 -12.98 -12.17 -5.82
CA LYS A 55 -13.98 -12.45 -6.87
C LYS A 55 -13.48 -13.43 -7.92
N HIS A 56 -12.18 -13.43 -8.21
CA HIS A 56 -11.59 -14.23 -9.28
C HIS A 56 -10.76 -15.43 -8.78
N ALA A 57 -10.19 -15.34 -7.57
CA ALA A 57 -9.43 -16.41 -6.93
C ALA A 57 -10.35 -17.28 -6.05
N MET A 58 -10.78 -18.40 -6.61
CA MET A 58 -11.71 -19.34 -5.96
C MET A 58 -11.01 -20.16 -4.87
N ASP A 59 -9.78 -20.63 -5.10
CA ASP A 59 -9.01 -21.39 -4.12
C ASP A 59 -8.34 -20.45 -3.10
N LYS A 60 -8.64 -20.65 -1.81
CA LYS A 60 -8.08 -19.87 -0.70
C LYS A 60 -6.69 -20.33 -0.25
N LYS A 61 -6.22 -21.47 -0.75
CA LYS A 61 -4.91 -22.06 -0.41
C LYS A 61 -3.80 -21.65 -1.37
N ILE A 62 -4.09 -20.82 -2.37
CA ILE A 62 -3.08 -20.29 -3.29
C ILE A 62 -2.01 -19.50 -2.55
N ASN A 63 -0.77 -19.60 -3.02
CA ASN A 63 0.35 -18.81 -2.51
C ASN A 63 0.36 -17.44 -3.19
N ILE A 64 0.44 -16.37 -2.40
CA ILE A 64 0.34 -14.99 -2.86
C ILE A 64 1.60 -14.23 -2.43
N ILE A 65 2.22 -13.55 -3.39
CA ILE A 65 3.30 -12.59 -3.14
C ILE A 65 2.81 -11.17 -3.38
N ASP A 66 2.96 -10.30 -2.37
CA ASP A 66 2.67 -8.86 -2.44
C ASP A 66 4.01 -8.12 -2.53
N ALA A 67 4.43 -7.77 -3.75
CA ALA A 67 5.70 -7.11 -4.02
C ALA A 67 5.54 -5.58 -3.96
N GLY A 68 6.30 -4.93 -3.10
CA GLY A 68 6.07 -3.54 -2.71
C GLY A 68 4.90 -3.41 -1.72
N CYS A 69 4.81 -4.33 -0.75
CA CYS A 69 3.64 -4.42 0.14
C CYS A 69 3.49 -3.23 1.10
N GLY A 70 4.52 -2.39 1.24
CA GLY A 70 4.58 -1.30 2.20
C GLY A 70 4.20 -1.78 3.60
N THR A 71 3.21 -1.11 4.21
CA THR A 71 2.69 -1.46 5.55
C THR A 71 1.77 -2.70 5.59
N GLY A 72 1.62 -3.41 4.47
CA GLY A 72 0.92 -4.69 4.38
C GLY A 72 -0.61 -4.61 4.40
N LEU A 73 -1.19 -3.46 4.04
CA LEU A 73 -2.66 -3.26 4.08
C LEU A 73 -3.41 -4.22 3.15
N VAL A 74 -2.89 -4.52 1.96
CA VAL A 74 -3.51 -5.47 1.01
C VAL A 74 -3.56 -6.87 1.65
N GLY A 75 -2.44 -7.34 2.20
CA GLY A 75 -2.39 -8.62 2.91
C GLY A 75 -3.39 -8.71 4.08
N LYS A 76 -3.57 -7.63 4.84
CA LYS A 76 -4.58 -7.56 5.91
C LYS A 76 -6.01 -7.71 5.37
N GLU A 77 -6.33 -7.08 4.24
CA GLU A 77 -7.65 -7.22 3.61
C GLU A 77 -7.85 -8.63 3.01
N LEU A 78 -6.83 -9.21 2.37
CA LEU A 78 -6.89 -10.58 1.82
C LEU A 78 -7.15 -11.64 2.90
N LYS A 79 -6.55 -11.48 4.09
CA LYS A 79 -6.82 -12.37 5.23
C LYS A 79 -8.30 -12.39 5.64
N LYS A 80 -9.03 -11.28 5.50
CA LYS A 80 -10.47 -11.23 5.80
C LYS A 80 -11.30 -12.12 4.86
N TYR A 81 -10.80 -12.38 3.65
CA TYR A 81 -11.41 -13.28 2.67
C TYR A 81 -10.89 -14.74 2.76
N GLY A 82 -10.08 -15.06 3.77
CA GLY A 82 -9.60 -16.42 4.04
C GLY A 82 -8.30 -16.81 3.33
N PHE A 83 -7.62 -15.87 2.64
CA PHE A 83 -6.29 -16.13 2.07
C PHE A 83 -5.23 -16.02 3.16
N ASN A 84 -4.54 -17.13 3.45
CA ASN A 84 -3.58 -17.20 4.56
C ASN A 84 -2.13 -17.40 4.10
N ASN A 85 -1.90 -17.85 2.87
CA ASN A 85 -0.57 -18.13 2.33
C ASN A 85 -0.01 -16.86 1.65
N LEU A 86 0.34 -15.86 2.46
CA LEU A 86 0.75 -14.52 2.02
C LEU A 86 2.22 -14.24 2.36
N THR A 87 2.98 -13.80 1.38
CA THR A 87 4.35 -13.28 1.54
C THR A 87 4.38 -11.82 1.08
N GLY A 88 4.66 -10.90 2.00
CA GLY A 88 4.91 -9.50 1.67
C GLY A 88 6.40 -9.23 1.51
N VAL A 89 6.78 -8.50 0.46
CA VAL A 89 8.17 -8.09 0.22
C VAL A 89 8.18 -6.59 -0.04
N ASP A 90 8.97 -5.83 0.70
CA ASP A 90 9.22 -4.42 0.43
C ASP A 90 10.71 -4.10 0.65
N PHE A 91 11.21 -3.06 -0.04
CA PHE A 91 12.57 -2.58 0.16
C PHE A 91 12.69 -1.67 1.39
N SER A 92 11.58 -1.09 1.88
CA SER A 92 11.56 -0.33 3.13
C SER A 92 11.61 -1.26 4.34
N GLN A 93 12.56 -1.03 5.26
CA GLN A 93 12.57 -1.61 6.61
C GLN A 93 12.01 -0.62 7.63
#